data_AF-P42744-F1
#
_entry.id   AF-P42744-F1
#
_cell.length_a   1.000
_cell.length_b   1.000
_cell.length_c   1.000
_cell.angle_alpha   90.00
_cell.angle_beta   90.00
_cell.angle_gamma   90.00
#
_symmetry.space_group_name_H-M   'P 1'
#
loop_
_entity.id
_entity.type
_entity.pdbx_description
1 polymer ?
#
loop_
_entity_poly.entity_id
_entity_poly.type
_entity_poly.pdbx_seq_one_letter_code
_entity_poly.pdbx_strand_id
1 'polypeptide(L)'
;MQAVKRSRRHVEEEPTMVEPKTKYDRQLRIWGEVGQAALEEASICLLNCGPTGSEALKNLVLGGVGSITVVDGSKVQFGDLGNNFMVDAKSVGQSKAKSVCAFLQELNDSVNAKFIEENPDTLITTNPSFFSQFTLVIATQLVEDSMLKLDRICRDANVKLVLVRSYGLAGFVRISVKEHPIIDSKPDHFLDDLRLNNPWPELKSFVETIDLNVSEPAAAHKHIPYVVILVKMAEEWAQSHSGNLPSTREEKKEFKDLVKSKMVSTDEDNYKEAIEAAFKVFAPRGISSEVQKLINDSCAEVNSNSSAFWVMVAALKEFVLNEGGGEAPLEGSIPDMTSSTEHYINLQKIYLAKAEADFLVIEERVKNILKKIGRDPSSIPKPTIKSFCKNARKLKLCRYRMVEDEFRNPSVTEIQKYLADEDYSGAMGFYILLRAADRFAANYNKFPGQFDGGMDEDISRLKTTALSLLTDLGCNGSVLPDDLIHEMCRFGASEIHVVSAFVGGIASQEVIKLVTKQFVPMLGTYIFNGIDHKSQLLKL
;
A
#
# COMPACT_ATOMS: atom_id res chain seq x y z
N MET A 1 16.55 -36.15 -65.46
CA MET A 1 15.61 -35.93 -64.33
C MET A 1 16.42 -35.60 -63.08
N GLN A 2 16.55 -34.31 -62.75
CA GLN A 2 17.26 -33.81 -61.58
C GLN A 2 16.36 -33.94 -60.35
N ALA A 3 16.84 -34.63 -59.30
CA ALA A 3 16.27 -34.58 -57.97
C ALA A 3 17.05 -33.55 -57.14
N VAL A 4 16.38 -32.44 -56.80
CA VAL A 4 16.92 -31.35 -55.98
C VAL A 4 16.89 -31.76 -54.51
N LYS A 5 18.06 -31.98 -53.91
CA LYS A 5 18.23 -32.04 -52.45
C LYS A 5 18.05 -30.63 -51.88
N ARG A 6 16.96 -30.39 -51.16
CA ARG A 6 16.81 -29.21 -50.30
C ARG A 6 17.54 -29.46 -48.98
N SER A 7 18.62 -28.70 -48.78
CA SER A 7 19.36 -28.57 -47.53
C SER A 7 18.44 -28.05 -46.42
N ARG A 8 18.30 -28.80 -45.33
CA ARG A 8 17.74 -28.31 -44.06
C ARG A 8 18.75 -27.34 -43.47
N ARG A 9 18.46 -26.04 -43.46
CA ARG A 9 19.16 -25.08 -42.61
C ARG A 9 18.64 -25.31 -41.18
N HIS A 10 19.54 -25.71 -40.29
CA HIS A 10 19.35 -25.50 -38.86
C HIS A 10 19.24 -23.98 -38.65
N VAL A 11 18.05 -23.53 -38.28
CA VAL A 11 17.89 -22.23 -37.63
C VAL A 11 18.12 -22.54 -36.15
N GLU A 12 19.31 -22.23 -35.67
CA GLU A 12 19.52 -22.00 -34.24
C GLU A 12 18.70 -20.75 -33.91
N GLU A 13 17.59 -20.93 -33.21
CA GLU A 13 16.91 -19.83 -32.53
C GLU A 13 17.86 -19.34 -31.44
N GLU A 14 18.54 -18.21 -31.70
CA GLU A 14 19.08 -17.40 -30.61
C GLU A 14 17.93 -17.08 -29.64
N PRO A 15 18.12 -17.26 -28.32
CA PRO A 15 17.12 -16.80 -27.36
C PRO A 15 17.08 -15.28 -27.49
N THR A 16 16.06 -14.77 -28.18
CA THR A 16 15.73 -13.36 -28.16
C THR A 16 15.49 -13.03 -26.69
N MET A 17 16.46 -12.37 -26.06
CA MET A 17 16.25 -11.71 -24.78
C MET A 17 15.14 -10.70 -25.02
N VAL A 18 13.90 -11.12 -24.78
CA VAL A 18 12.76 -10.23 -24.65
C VAL A 18 13.17 -9.27 -23.54
N GLU A 19 13.45 -8.02 -23.91
CA GLU A 19 13.93 -7.02 -22.94
C GLU A 19 13.01 -7.05 -21.72
N PRO A 20 13.56 -6.99 -20.49
CA PRO A 20 12.77 -7.02 -19.25
C PRO A 20 11.54 -6.10 -19.27
N LYS A 21 11.64 -5.00 -20.02
CA LYS A 21 10.55 -4.03 -20.23
C LYS A 21 9.30 -4.64 -20.87
N THR A 22 9.40 -5.60 -21.80
CA THR A 22 8.22 -6.21 -22.43
C THR A 22 7.52 -7.19 -21.48
N LYS A 23 8.30 -7.96 -20.70
CA LYS A 23 7.76 -8.91 -19.71
C LYS A 23 6.96 -8.21 -18.61
N TYR A 24 7.46 -7.06 -18.14
CA TYR A 24 6.89 -6.31 -17.03
C TYR A 24 6.03 -5.09 -17.44
N ASP A 25 5.68 -4.90 -18.72
CA ASP A 25 4.96 -3.70 -19.20
C ASP A 25 3.68 -3.42 -18.40
N ARG A 26 2.87 -4.45 -18.12
CA ARG A 26 1.59 -4.27 -17.38
C ARG A 26 1.78 -3.74 -15.97
N GLN A 27 2.79 -4.24 -15.26
CA GLN A 27 3.06 -3.82 -13.89
C GLN A 27 3.87 -2.53 -13.81
N LEU A 28 4.71 -2.25 -14.81
CA LEU A 28 5.38 -0.95 -14.99
C LEU A 28 4.37 0.20 -15.14
N ARG A 29 3.19 -0.04 -15.71
CA ARG A 29 2.09 0.95 -15.76
C ARG A 29 1.48 1.27 -14.39
N ILE A 30 1.71 0.41 -13.39
CA ILE A 30 1.16 0.55 -12.04
C ILE A 30 2.18 1.24 -11.13
N TRP A 31 3.38 0.67 -11.01
CA TRP A 31 4.42 1.14 -10.08
C TRP A 31 5.64 1.80 -10.74
N GLY A 32 5.69 1.85 -12.06
CA GLY A 32 6.77 2.50 -12.82
C GLY A 32 8.12 1.80 -12.71
N GLU A 33 9.11 2.36 -13.41
CA GLU A 33 10.49 1.84 -13.38
C GLU A 33 11.10 1.91 -11.97
N VAL A 34 10.78 2.96 -11.18
CA VAL A 34 11.27 3.11 -9.80
C VAL A 34 10.74 1.99 -8.89
N GLY A 35 9.46 1.65 -9.01
CA GLY A 35 8.88 0.54 -8.24
C GLY A 35 9.47 -0.80 -8.67
N GLN A 36 9.68 -0.99 -9.97
CA GLN A 36 10.29 -2.21 -10.49
C GLN A 36 11.72 -2.40 -10.01
N ALA A 37 12.54 -1.34 -10.07
CA ALA A 37 13.92 -1.39 -9.56
C ALA A 37 13.97 -1.73 -8.07
N ALA A 38 13.09 -1.13 -7.26
CA ALA A 38 13.01 -1.45 -5.83
C ALA A 38 12.63 -2.93 -5.58
N LEU A 39 11.79 -3.51 -6.43
CA LEU A 39 11.40 -4.91 -6.35
C LEU A 39 12.55 -5.85 -6.77
N GLU A 40 13.26 -5.52 -7.84
CA GLU A 40 14.44 -6.23 -8.36
C GLU A 40 15.65 -6.17 -7.43
N GLU A 41 15.74 -5.14 -6.58
CA GLU A 41 16.78 -5.04 -5.53
C GLU A 41 16.41 -5.79 -4.23
N ALA A 42 15.12 -6.13 -4.05
CA ALA A 42 14.66 -6.70 -2.79
C ALA A 42 15.09 -8.16 -2.58
N SER A 43 15.41 -8.48 -1.33
CA SER A 43 15.69 -9.84 -0.86
C SER A 43 14.62 -10.26 0.15
N ILE A 44 13.86 -11.31 -0.18
CA ILE A 44 12.71 -11.79 0.59
C ILE A 44 13.03 -13.14 1.24
N CYS A 45 12.83 -13.24 2.56
CA CYS A 45 12.85 -14.52 3.25
C CYS A 45 11.42 -15.03 3.44
N LEU A 46 11.15 -16.29 3.09
CA LEU A 46 9.91 -16.99 3.42
C LEU A 46 10.18 -18.02 4.52
N LEU A 47 9.41 -17.97 5.60
CA LEU A 47 9.36 -19.01 6.63
C LEU A 47 8.14 -19.89 6.42
N ASN A 48 8.38 -21.20 6.31
CA ASN A 48 7.42 -22.24 5.92
C ASN A 48 6.89 -22.05 4.49
N CYS A 49 7.14 -23.03 3.62
CA CYS A 49 6.69 -23.03 2.22
C CYS A 49 5.52 -23.99 1.99
N GLY A 50 4.57 -23.98 2.93
CA GLY A 50 3.22 -24.52 2.71
C GLY A 50 2.51 -23.82 1.55
N PRO A 51 1.24 -24.16 1.29
CA PRO A 51 0.48 -23.58 0.17
C PRO A 51 0.37 -22.06 0.29
N THR A 52 0.19 -21.52 1.50
CA THR A 52 0.09 -20.07 1.75
C THR A 52 1.38 -19.33 1.38
N GLY A 53 2.53 -19.84 1.87
CA GLY A 53 3.84 -19.24 1.59
C GLY A 53 4.25 -19.38 0.13
N SER A 54 3.97 -20.54 -0.47
CA SER A 54 4.24 -20.81 -1.88
C SER A 54 3.44 -19.85 -2.77
N GLU A 55 2.15 -19.66 -2.52
CA GLU A 55 1.30 -18.72 -3.27
C GLU A 55 1.75 -17.26 -3.12
N ALA A 56 2.16 -16.84 -1.92
CA ALA A 56 2.72 -15.52 -1.71
C ALA A 56 4.01 -15.30 -2.52
N LEU A 57 4.93 -16.26 -2.50
CA LEU A 57 6.17 -16.16 -3.28
C LEU A 57 5.94 -16.24 -4.78
N LYS A 58 4.99 -17.05 -5.25
CA LYS A 58 4.61 -17.13 -6.67
C LYS A 58 4.41 -15.74 -7.26
N ASN A 59 3.61 -14.93 -6.59
CA ASN A 59 3.21 -13.60 -7.05
C ASN A 59 4.39 -12.62 -7.03
N LEU A 60 5.29 -12.73 -6.06
CA LEU A 60 6.51 -11.92 -5.99
C LEU A 60 7.53 -12.31 -7.06
N VAL A 61 7.70 -13.61 -7.30
CA VAL A 61 8.59 -14.15 -8.33
C VAL A 61 8.11 -13.75 -9.72
N LEU A 62 6.81 -13.85 -10.00
CA LEU A 62 6.21 -13.34 -11.24
C LEU A 62 6.40 -11.83 -11.40
N GLY A 63 6.34 -11.09 -10.29
CA GLY A 63 6.61 -9.64 -10.26
C GLY A 63 8.08 -9.27 -10.48
N GLY A 64 9.01 -10.22 -10.46
CA GLY A 64 10.44 -9.95 -10.66
C GLY A 64 11.15 -9.45 -9.40
N VAL A 65 10.82 -10.02 -8.24
CA VAL A 65 11.60 -9.78 -7.01
C VAL A 65 13.06 -10.22 -7.18
N GLY A 66 14.02 -9.46 -6.64
CA GLY A 66 15.44 -9.74 -6.85
C GLY A 66 15.90 -11.12 -6.39
N SER A 67 15.61 -11.45 -5.13
CA SER A 67 15.98 -12.75 -4.58
C SER A 67 15.02 -13.24 -3.51
N ILE A 68 14.92 -14.57 -3.42
CA ILE A 68 14.11 -15.27 -2.41
C ILE A 68 14.99 -16.26 -1.64
N THR A 69 14.76 -16.38 -0.34
CA THR A 69 15.31 -17.46 0.50
C THR A 69 14.17 -18.17 1.22
N VAL A 70 13.98 -19.45 0.94
CA VAL A 70 12.94 -20.28 1.56
C VAL A 70 13.53 -21.07 2.72
N VAL A 71 13.00 -20.90 3.92
CA VAL A 71 13.38 -21.63 5.12
C VAL A 71 12.25 -22.59 5.49
N ASP A 72 12.48 -23.88 5.29
CA ASP A 72 11.53 -24.94 5.65
C ASP A 72 12.29 -26.27 5.86
N GLY A 73 12.20 -26.81 7.08
CA GLY A 73 12.82 -28.08 7.45
C GLY A 73 11.98 -29.31 7.14
N SER A 74 10.76 -29.14 6.61
CA SER A 74 9.84 -30.23 6.32
C SER A 74 10.13 -30.89 4.97
N LYS A 75 9.72 -32.16 4.87
CA LYS A 75 9.70 -32.91 3.61
C LYS A 75 8.31 -32.85 3.00
N VAL A 76 8.25 -32.92 1.67
CA VAL A 76 6.99 -33.03 0.94
C VAL A 76 6.30 -34.33 1.34
N GLN A 77 5.06 -34.20 1.81
CA GLN A 77 4.16 -35.30 2.16
C GLN A 77 3.13 -35.49 1.04
N PHE A 78 2.45 -36.64 1.06
CA PHE A 78 1.37 -36.90 0.08
C PHE A 78 0.25 -35.85 0.13
N GLY A 79 -0.08 -35.33 1.32
CA GLY A 79 -1.09 -34.29 1.47
C GLY A 79 -0.72 -32.97 0.77
N ASP A 80 0.58 -32.66 0.68
CA ASP A 80 1.05 -31.44 0.01
C ASP A 80 0.72 -31.45 -1.49
N LEU A 81 0.64 -32.63 -2.11
CA LEU A 81 0.28 -32.76 -3.54
C LEU A 81 -1.15 -32.29 -3.83
N GLY A 82 -2.02 -32.28 -2.82
CA GLY A 82 -3.42 -31.88 -2.95
C GLY A 82 -3.64 -30.38 -2.77
N ASN A 83 -2.71 -29.66 -2.14
CA ASN A 83 -2.90 -28.26 -1.82
C ASN A 83 -1.74 -27.33 -2.20
N ASN A 84 -0.60 -27.83 -2.66
CA ASN A 84 0.52 -27.00 -3.10
C ASN A 84 0.87 -27.26 -4.58
N PHE A 85 0.62 -26.25 -5.42
CA PHE A 85 0.83 -26.32 -6.87
C PHE A 85 2.31 -26.46 -7.27
N MET A 86 3.24 -26.16 -6.37
CA MET A 86 4.69 -26.13 -6.64
C MET A 86 5.41 -27.43 -6.33
N VAL A 87 4.69 -28.50 -5.96
CA VAL A 87 5.25 -29.81 -5.70
C VAL A 87 4.48 -30.89 -6.45
N ASP A 88 5.18 -31.94 -6.86
CA ASP A 88 4.62 -33.05 -7.62
C ASP A 88 4.89 -34.41 -6.95
N ALA A 89 4.37 -35.48 -7.53
CA ALA A 89 4.56 -36.83 -6.98
C ALA A 89 6.04 -37.24 -6.86
N LYS A 90 6.95 -36.66 -7.67
CA LYS A 90 8.40 -36.92 -7.59
C LYS A 90 9.06 -36.19 -6.43
N SER A 91 8.44 -35.10 -5.97
CA SER A 91 8.90 -34.28 -4.86
C SER A 91 8.66 -34.96 -3.51
N VAL A 92 7.75 -35.94 -3.40
CA VAL A 92 7.42 -36.64 -2.15
C VAL A 92 8.68 -37.22 -1.49
N GLY A 93 8.87 -36.91 -0.21
CA GLY A 93 10.04 -37.30 0.58
C GLY A 93 11.28 -36.42 0.38
N GLN A 94 11.28 -35.51 -0.60
CA GLN A 94 12.30 -34.48 -0.77
C GLN A 94 12.01 -33.28 0.12
N SER A 95 12.99 -32.39 0.27
CA SER A 95 12.79 -31.12 0.96
C SER A 95 11.77 -30.25 0.26
N LYS A 96 10.83 -29.71 1.05
CA LYS A 96 9.82 -28.79 0.55
C LYS A 96 10.45 -27.49 0.06
N ALA A 97 11.37 -26.91 0.85
CA ALA A 97 12.09 -25.69 0.48
C ALA A 97 12.82 -25.84 -0.86
N LYS A 98 13.54 -26.95 -1.04
CA LYS A 98 14.26 -27.25 -2.28
C LYS A 98 13.33 -27.39 -3.48
N SER A 99 12.23 -28.14 -3.31
CA SER A 99 11.27 -28.42 -4.40
C SER A 99 10.54 -27.15 -4.83
N VAL A 100 10.08 -26.35 -3.88
CA VAL A 100 9.42 -25.06 -4.13
C VAL A 100 10.38 -24.07 -4.80
N CYS A 101 11.63 -23.97 -4.33
CA CYS A 101 12.63 -23.11 -4.98
C CYS A 101 12.92 -23.51 -6.43
N ALA A 102 13.01 -24.81 -6.72
CA ALA A 102 13.21 -25.29 -8.08
C ALA A 102 12.06 -24.85 -9.01
N PHE A 103 10.81 -25.04 -8.57
CA PHE A 103 9.64 -24.61 -9.32
C PHE A 103 9.60 -23.07 -9.53
N LEU A 104 9.88 -22.30 -8.48
CA LEU A 104 9.89 -20.83 -8.57
C LEU A 104 11.00 -20.32 -9.51
N GLN A 105 12.14 -21.00 -9.55
CA GLN A 105 13.23 -20.67 -10.46
C GLN A 105 12.83 -20.89 -11.93
N GLU A 106 12.03 -21.92 -12.23
CA GLU A 106 11.46 -22.14 -13.57
C GLU A 106 10.44 -21.06 -13.95
N LEU A 107 9.69 -20.55 -12.96
CA LEU A 107 8.66 -19.52 -13.18
C LEU A 107 9.27 -18.17 -13.60
N ASN A 108 10.43 -17.82 -13.04
CA ASN A 108 11.18 -16.63 -13.44
C ASN A 108 12.69 -16.81 -13.20
N ASP A 109 13.42 -17.06 -14.28
CA ASP A 109 14.87 -17.22 -14.32
C ASP A 109 15.68 -16.01 -13.85
N SER A 110 15.06 -14.82 -13.84
CA SER A 110 15.69 -13.57 -13.39
C SER A 110 15.72 -13.43 -11.86
N VAL A 111 14.98 -14.28 -11.13
CA VAL A 111 14.92 -14.25 -9.65
C VAL A 111 15.93 -15.24 -9.09
N ASN A 112 16.74 -14.83 -8.13
CA ASN A 112 17.69 -15.74 -7.47
C ASN A 112 17.00 -16.49 -6.31
N ALA A 113 16.76 -17.79 -6.48
CA ALA A 113 16.15 -18.63 -5.44
C ALA A 113 17.18 -19.43 -4.62
N LYS A 114 17.11 -19.30 -3.29
CA LYS A 114 17.90 -20.09 -2.34
C LYS A 114 16.98 -20.77 -1.33
N PHE A 115 17.45 -21.86 -0.72
CA PHE A 115 16.71 -22.56 0.32
C PHE A 115 17.60 -22.94 1.50
N ILE A 116 16.97 -23.10 2.67
CA ILE A 116 17.56 -23.59 3.92
C ILE A 116 16.64 -24.67 4.48
N GLU A 117 17.18 -25.86 4.70
CA GLU A 117 16.47 -27.04 5.18
C GLU A 117 16.45 -27.08 6.73
N GLU A 118 15.99 -26.01 7.36
CA GLU A 118 15.91 -25.86 8.81
C GLU A 118 14.50 -25.45 9.25
N ASN A 119 14.08 -25.89 10.44
CA ASN A 119 12.82 -25.44 11.04
C ASN A 119 12.92 -23.94 11.41
N PRO A 120 11.97 -23.09 10.99
CA PRO A 120 12.01 -21.65 11.29
C PRO A 120 12.10 -21.29 12.78
N ASP A 121 11.44 -22.03 13.68
CA ASP A 121 11.48 -21.77 15.13
C ASP A 121 12.89 -21.98 15.71
N THR A 122 13.61 -22.95 15.17
CA THR A 122 15.02 -23.20 15.51
C THR A 122 15.89 -22.04 15.05
N LEU A 123 15.70 -21.57 13.81
CA LEU A 123 16.48 -20.47 13.25
C LEU A 123 16.21 -19.14 13.97
N ILE A 124 14.94 -18.85 14.29
CA ILE A 124 14.52 -17.70 15.10
C ILE A 124 15.22 -17.68 16.46
N THR A 125 15.37 -18.84 17.09
CA THR A 125 15.95 -18.97 18.43
C THR A 125 17.48 -18.96 18.41
N THR A 126 18.09 -19.67 17.46
CA THR A 126 19.53 -19.95 17.48
C THR A 126 20.36 -18.96 16.67
N ASN A 127 19.80 -18.34 15.63
CA ASN A 127 20.50 -17.40 14.78
C ASN A 127 19.63 -16.18 14.37
N PRO A 128 19.26 -15.31 15.33
CA PRO A 128 18.46 -14.13 15.04
C PRO A 128 19.12 -13.17 14.05
N SER A 129 20.47 -13.15 13.99
CA SER A 129 21.21 -12.28 13.07
C SER A 129 20.99 -12.62 11.59
N PHE A 130 20.57 -13.87 11.29
CA PHE A 130 20.25 -14.32 9.93
C PHE A 130 19.26 -13.39 9.23
N PHE A 131 18.26 -12.88 9.95
CA PHE A 131 17.18 -12.10 9.36
C PHE A 131 17.61 -10.70 8.89
N SER A 132 18.72 -10.17 9.42
CA SER A 132 19.21 -8.81 9.13
C SER A 132 19.60 -8.57 7.67
N GLN A 133 19.82 -9.63 6.89
CA GLN A 133 20.22 -9.54 5.48
C GLN A 133 19.05 -9.31 4.52
N PHE A 134 17.81 -9.46 4.98
CA PHE A 134 16.63 -9.38 4.12
C PHE A 134 16.01 -8.00 4.11
N THR A 135 15.41 -7.63 2.99
CA THR A 135 14.56 -6.43 2.89
C THR A 135 13.26 -6.62 3.67
N LEU A 136 12.71 -7.84 3.63
CA LEU A 136 11.46 -8.23 4.26
C LEU A 136 11.42 -9.75 4.51
N VAL A 137 10.79 -10.14 5.61
CA VAL A 137 10.46 -11.53 5.96
C VAL A 137 8.95 -11.75 5.83
N ILE A 138 8.56 -12.79 5.11
CA ILE A 138 7.20 -13.34 5.09
C ILE A 138 7.24 -14.57 5.98
N ALA A 139 6.43 -14.60 7.03
CA ALA A 139 6.37 -15.73 7.94
C ALA A 139 4.98 -16.34 7.92
N THR A 140 4.89 -17.58 7.48
CA THR A 140 3.62 -18.29 7.35
C THR A 140 3.48 -19.39 8.39
N GLN A 141 2.25 -19.59 8.87
CA GLN A 141 1.91 -20.69 9.79
C GLN A 141 2.75 -20.76 11.08
N LEU A 142 3.37 -19.65 11.50
CA LEU A 142 4.07 -19.60 12.78
C LEU A 142 3.07 -19.63 13.93
N VAL A 143 3.50 -20.20 15.06
CA VAL A 143 2.78 -20.07 16.33
C VAL A 143 3.14 -18.75 17.02
N GLU A 144 2.26 -18.30 17.90
CA GLU A 144 2.39 -17.05 18.64
C GLU A 144 3.80 -16.75 19.20
N ASP A 145 4.41 -17.68 19.96
CA ASP A 145 5.71 -17.42 20.61
C ASP A 145 6.81 -17.07 19.60
N SER A 146 6.81 -17.77 18.46
CA SER A 146 7.74 -17.53 17.36
C SER A 146 7.43 -16.22 16.64
N MET A 147 6.15 -15.86 16.47
CA MET A 147 5.76 -14.56 15.91
C MET A 147 6.29 -13.41 16.76
N LEU A 148 6.18 -13.51 18.09
CA LEU A 148 6.62 -12.49 19.04
C LEU A 148 8.14 -12.30 19.00
N LYS A 149 8.90 -13.40 19.00
CA LYS A 149 10.36 -13.36 18.89
C LYS A 149 10.80 -12.76 17.56
N LEU A 150 10.22 -13.22 16.44
CA LEU A 150 10.55 -12.74 15.12
C LEU A 150 10.22 -11.25 14.93
N ASP A 151 9.09 -10.77 15.47
CA ASP A 151 8.73 -9.35 15.43
C ASP A 151 9.82 -8.47 16.04
N ARG A 152 10.31 -8.84 17.24
CA ARG A 152 11.39 -8.10 17.91
C ARG A 152 12.68 -8.13 17.09
N ILE A 153 13.09 -9.31 16.61
CA ILE A 153 14.31 -9.49 15.78
C ILE A 153 14.24 -8.60 14.53
N CYS A 154 13.13 -8.65 13.79
CA CYS A 154 12.94 -7.87 12.58
C CYS A 154 12.94 -6.37 12.86
N ARG A 155 12.27 -5.92 13.93
CA ARG A 155 12.25 -4.49 14.31
C ARG A 155 13.62 -3.96 14.68
N ASP A 156 14.40 -4.72 15.46
CA ASP A 156 15.74 -4.34 15.87
C ASP A 156 16.71 -4.29 14.68
N ALA A 157 16.52 -5.18 13.70
CA ALA A 157 17.28 -5.20 12.45
C ALA A 157 16.75 -4.24 11.37
N ASN A 158 15.65 -3.50 11.62
CA ASN A 158 14.94 -2.68 10.63
C ASN A 158 14.50 -3.46 9.37
N VAL A 159 14.18 -4.73 9.55
CA VAL A 159 13.64 -5.64 8.55
C VAL A 159 12.11 -5.61 8.65
N LYS A 160 11.44 -5.55 7.49
CA LYS A 160 9.97 -5.56 7.46
C LYS A 160 9.46 -6.98 7.69
N LEU A 161 8.36 -7.14 8.39
CA LEU A 161 7.76 -8.45 8.64
C LEU A 161 6.31 -8.47 8.15
N VAL A 162 5.92 -9.55 7.47
CA VAL A 162 4.52 -9.86 7.15
C VAL A 162 4.20 -11.26 7.69
N LEU A 163 3.35 -11.32 8.70
CA LEU A 163 2.82 -12.54 9.26
C LEU A 163 1.58 -12.95 8.48
N VAL A 164 1.51 -14.22 8.07
CA VAL A 164 0.43 -14.73 7.23
C VAL A 164 -0.04 -16.07 7.78
N ARG A 165 -1.35 -16.28 7.85
CA ARG A 165 -1.89 -17.59 8.22
C ARG A 165 -3.15 -17.93 7.45
N SER A 166 -3.26 -19.19 7.06
CA SER A 166 -4.50 -19.80 6.60
C SER A 166 -4.87 -20.95 7.53
N TYR A 167 -6.13 -20.98 7.97
CA TYR A 167 -6.65 -21.98 8.91
C TYR A 167 -8.09 -22.32 8.52
N GLY A 168 -8.27 -23.45 7.82
CA GLY A 168 -9.53 -23.81 7.17
C GLY A 168 -10.00 -22.72 6.21
N LEU A 169 -11.17 -22.15 6.50
CA LEU A 169 -11.73 -21.02 5.73
C LEU A 169 -11.37 -19.65 6.32
N ALA A 170 -10.54 -19.56 7.36
CA ALA A 170 -10.05 -18.30 7.90
C ALA A 170 -8.69 -17.90 7.32
N GLY A 171 -8.51 -16.60 7.07
CA GLY A 171 -7.24 -16.01 6.67
C GLY A 171 -6.80 -14.90 7.63
N PHE A 172 -5.49 -14.76 7.82
CA PHE A 172 -4.88 -13.74 8.68
C PHE A 172 -3.67 -13.13 7.96
N VAL A 173 -3.60 -11.81 7.93
CA VAL A 173 -2.40 -11.09 7.48
C VAL A 173 -2.11 -9.92 8.42
N ARG A 174 -0.86 -9.82 8.89
CA ARG A 174 -0.42 -8.75 9.78
C ARG A 174 0.97 -8.24 9.38
N ILE A 175 1.05 -6.97 9.03
CA ILE A 175 2.31 -6.28 8.73
C ILE A 175 2.92 -5.79 10.03
N SER A 176 4.19 -6.08 10.32
CA SER A 176 4.91 -5.46 11.43
C SER A 176 6.13 -4.67 10.93
N VAL A 177 6.03 -3.35 11.04
CA VAL A 177 7.09 -2.39 10.70
C VAL A 177 7.02 -1.24 11.70
N LYS A 178 8.15 -0.75 12.20
CA LYS A 178 8.15 0.38 13.16
C LYS A 178 7.48 1.62 12.57
N GLU A 179 7.97 2.05 11.42
CA GLU A 179 7.50 3.23 10.71
C GLU A 179 7.70 3.03 9.21
N HIS A 180 6.69 3.37 8.41
CA HIS A 180 6.71 3.26 6.97
C HIS A 180 6.20 4.56 6.33
N PRO A 181 7.11 5.51 6.01
CA PRO A 181 6.76 6.73 5.30
C PRO A 181 6.57 6.46 3.80
N ILE A 182 5.53 7.06 3.22
CA ILE A 182 5.14 6.89 1.82
C ILE A 182 5.03 8.27 1.17
N ILE A 183 5.81 8.47 0.11
CA ILE A 183 5.77 9.68 -0.70
C ILE A 183 4.75 9.50 -1.83
N ASP A 184 4.86 8.43 -2.61
CA ASP A 184 3.96 8.14 -3.74
C ASP A 184 2.82 7.20 -3.29
N SER A 185 1.82 7.76 -2.60
CA SER A 185 0.72 6.99 -2.03
C SER A 185 -0.36 6.57 -3.03
N LYS A 186 -0.31 7.07 -4.27
CA LYS A 186 -1.23 6.74 -5.38
C LYS A 186 -2.71 6.64 -4.94
N PRO A 187 -3.31 7.72 -4.40
CA PRO A 187 -4.71 7.71 -4.00
C PRO A 187 -5.64 7.54 -5.21
N ASP A 188 -6.66 6.69 -5.09
CA ASP A 188 -7.66 6.45 -6.14
C ASP A 188 -8.46 7.72 -6.49
N HIS A 189 -8.73 8.54 -5.47
CA HIS A 189 -9.43 9.81 -5.60
C HIS A 189 -8.57 10.92 -5.02
N PHE A 190 -8.14 11.85 -5.86
CA PHE A 190 -7.48 13.07 -5.43
C PHE A 190 -8.01 14.28 -6.21
N LEU A 191 -7.93 15.44 -5.56
CA LEU A 191 -8.24 16.71 -6.20
C LEU A 191 -6.99 17.21 -6.91
N ASP A 192 -7.13 17.52 -8.20
CA ASP A 192 -6.08 18.22 -8.94
C ASP A 192 -5.71 19.52 -8.22
N ASP A 193 -4.41 19.79 -8.05
CA ASP A 193 -3.92 21.01 -7.39
C ASP A 193 -3.98 22.23 -8.33
N LEU A 194 -5.20 22.64 -8.68
CA LEU A 194 -5.47 23.75 -9.60
C LEU A 194 -5.40 25.14 -8.96
N ARG A 195 -5.32 25.23 -7.62
CA ARG A 195 -5.28 26.50 -6.87
C ARG A 195 -6.38 27.51 -7.27
N LEU A 196 -7.54 27.06 -7.73
CA LEU A 196 -8.63 27.96 -8.17
C LEU A 196 -9.15 28.83 -7.04
N ASN A 197 -9.07 28.32 -5.81
CA ASN A 197 -9.42 29.05 -4.59
C ASN A 197 -8.36 30.09 -4.19
N ASN A 198 -7.14 30.04 -4.72
CA ASN A 198 -6.04 30.96 -4.39
C ASN A 198 -5.00 31.03 -5.54
N PRO A 199 -5.37 31.59 -6.72
CA PRO A 199 -4.47 31.62 -7.86
C PRO A 199 -3.31 32.58 -7.59
N TRP A 200 -2.09 32.15 -7.94
CA TRP A 200 -0.88 32.96 -7.78
C TRP A 200 -0.75 33.99 -8.92
N PRO A 201 0.10 35.03 -8.79
CA PRO A 201 0.11 36.18 -9.71
C PRO A 201 0.23 35.82 -11.19
N GLU A 202 1.06 34.84 -11.54
CA GLU A 202 1.30 34.43 -12.92
C GLU A 202 0.08 33.71 -13.52
N LEU A 203 -0.65 32.92 -12.73
CA LEU A 203 -1.90 32.32 -13.18
C LEU A 203 -2.98 33.39 -13.40
N LYS A 204 -3.10 34.37 -12.48
CA LYS A 204 -4.03 35.49 -12.64
C LYS A 204 -3.73 36.31 -13.90
N SER A 205 -2.46 36.66 -14.10
CA SER A 205 -2.03 37.43 -15.26
C SER A 205 -2.36 36.72 -16.57
N PHE A 206 -2.16 35.40 -16.65
CA PHE A 206 -2.57 34.62 -17.82
C PHE A 206 -4.09 34.64 -18.03
N VAL A 207 -4.87 34.44 -16.96
CA VAL A 207 -6.34 34.48 -17.02
C VAL A 207 -6.84 35.84 -17.49
N GLU A 208 -6.22 36.94 -17.07
CA GLU A 208 -6.54 38.29 -17.51
C GLU A 208 -6.36 38.50 -19.02
N THR A 209 -5.42 37.78 -19.67
CA THR A 209 -5.19 37.90 -21.12
C THR A 209 -6.32 37.31 -21.98
N ILE A 210 -7.17 36.47 -21.41
CA ILE A 210 -8.26 35.80 -22.14
C ILE A 210 -9.56 36.56 -21.86
N ASP A 211 -10.28 36.97 -22.90
CA ASP A 211 -11.63 37.54 -22.76
C ASP A 211 -12.68 36.41 -22.85
N LEU A 212 -13.66 36.41 -21.93
CA LEU A 212 -14.79 35.47 -21.98
C LEU A 212 -15.90 35.94 -22.92
N ASN A 213 -15.91 37.21 -23.33
CA ASN A 213 -16.93 37.76 -24.20
C ASN A 213 -16.56 37.68 -25.69
N VAL A 214 -15.53 36.89 -26.03
CA VAL A 214 -15.07 36.70 -27.41
C VAL A 214 -16.22 36.17 -28.26
N SER A 215 -16.68 37.02 -29.17
CA SER A 215 -17.83 36.74 -30.03
C SER A 215 -17.40 36.06 -31.33
N GLU A 216 -16.17 36.31 -31.80
CA GLU A 216 -15.62 35.74 -33.03
C GLU A 216 -14.14 35.36 -32.93
N PRO A 217 -13.72 34.21 -33.52
CA PRO A 217 -14.58 33.20 -34.12
C PRO A 217 -15.39 32.48 -33.03
N ALA A 218 -16.62 32.04 -33.32
CA ALA A 218 -17.49 31.38 -32.34
C ALA A 218 -16.84 30.16 -31.65
N ALA A 219 -15.89 29.49 -32.32
CA ALA A 219 -15.11 28.40 -31.75
C ALA A 219 -14.16 28.83 -30.62
N ALA A 220 -13.71 30.09 -30.60
CA ALA A 220 -12.76 30.56 -29.60
C ALA A 220 -13.31 30.43 -28.17
N HIS A 221 -14.59 30.76 -27.97
CA HIS A 221 -15.27 30.64 -26.68
C HIS A 221 -15.36 29.18 -26.20
N LYS A 222 -15.58 28.23 -27.11
CA LYS A 222 -15.63 26.77 -26.84
C LYS A 222 -14.27 26.15 -26.49
N HIS A 223 -13.18 26.87 -26.77
CA HIS A 223 -11.81 26.42 -26.57
C HIS A 223 -11.10 27.13 -25.40
N ILE A 224 -11.85 27.90 -24.58
CA ILE A 224 -11.33 28.48 -23.34
C ILE A 224 -11.27 27.37 -22.28
N PRO A 225 -10.09 27.08 -21.69
CA PRO A 225 -9.98 26.03 -20.68
C PRO A 225 -10.84 26.33 -19.45
N TYR A 226 -11.46 25.30 -18.86
CA TYR A 226 -12.37 25.48 -17.72
C TYR A 226 -11.70 26.15 -16.52
N VAL A 227 -10.38 25.98 -16.35
CA VAL A 227 -9.59 26.66 -15.31
C VAL A 227 -9.71 28.18 -15.42
N VAL A 228 -9.63 28.72 -16.65
CA VAL A 228 -9.73 30.17 -16.91
C VAL A 228 -11.14 30.66 -16.61
N ILE A 229 -12.16 29.91 -17.05
CA ILE A 229 -13.56 30.19 -16.77
C ILE A 229 -13.78 30.26 -15.26
N LEU A 230 -13.35 29.24 -14.51
CA LEU A 230 -13.57 29.16 -13.08
C LEU A 230 -12.84 30.25 -12.29
N VAL A 231 -11.61 30.62 -12.67
CA VAL A 231 -10.91 31.74 -12.01
C VAL A 231 -11.67 33.05 -12.21
N LYS A 232 -12.09 33.37 -13.45
CA LYS A 232 -12.85 34.60 -13.71
C LYS A 232 -14.22 34.62 -13.03
N MET A 233 -14.93 33.50 -13.03
CA MET A 233 -16.22 33.39 -12.35
C MET A 233 -16.05 33.52 -10.83
N ALA A 234 -14.97 32.98 -10.26
CA ALA A 234 -14.64 33.15 -8.85
C ALA A 234 -14.35 34.63 -8.50
N GLU A 235 -13.68 35.36 -9.39
CA GLU A 235 -13.42 36.79 -9.22
C GLU A 235 -14.71 37.62 -9.34
N GLU A 236 -15.56 37.35 -10.34
CA GLU A 236 -16.87 38.00 -10.50
C GLU A 236 -17.78 37.74 -9.28
N TRP A 237 -17.78 36.49 -8.80
CA TRP A 237 -18.49 36.12 -7.58
C TRP A 237 -17.96 36.90 -6.37
N ALA A 238 -16.64 36.90 -6.16
CA ALA A 238 -16.01 37.54 -5.01
C ALA A 238 -16.27 39.06 -4.98
N GLN A 239 -16.31 39.73 -6.14
CA GLN A 239 -16.65 41.15 -6.24
C GLN A 239 -18.07 41.45 -5.71
N SER A 240 -19.01 40.52 -5.91
CA SER A 240 -20.39 40.65 -5.46
C SER A 240 -20.61 40.18 -4.01
N HIS A 241 -19.63 39.49 -3.41
CA HIS A 241 -19.75 38.83 -2.10
C HIS A 241 -18.65 39.24 -1.10
N SER A 242 -18.23 40.51 -1.13
CA SER A 242 -17.24 41.08 -0.20
C SER A 242 -15.90 40.32 -0.18
N GLY A 243 -15.48 39.78 -1.32
CA GLY A 243 -14.23 39.03 -1.47
C GLY A 243 -14.32 37.54 -1.11
N ASN A 244 -15.50 37.05 -0.68
CA ASN A 244 -15.67 35.66 -0.27
C ASN A 244 -16.01 34.74 -1.44
N LEU A 245 -15.53 33.49 -1.36
CA LEU A 245 -15.90 32.41 -2.27
C LEU A 245 -17.15 31.68 -1.77
N PRO A 246 -17.86 30.94 -2.64
CA PRO A 246 -19.06 30.19 -2.25
C PRO A 246 -18.78 29.21 -1.10
N SER A 247 -19.59 29.25 -0.05
CA SER A 247 -19.38 28.49 1.17
C SER A 247 -20.59 27.60 1.53
N THR A 248 -21.80 28.14 1.40
CA THR A 248 -23.06 27.45 1.70
C THR A 248 -23.51 26.57 0.52
N ARG A 249 -24.47 25.67 0.76
CA ARG A 249 -25.01 24.82 -0.32
C ARG A 249 -25.71 25.65 -1.38
N GLU A 250 -26.39 26.70 -0.95
CA GLU A 250 -27.13 27.66 -1.75
C GLU A 250 -26.15 28.46 -2.62
N GLU A 251 -25.12 29.07 -2.02
CA GLU A 251 -24.08 29.82 -2.75
C GLU A 251 -23.35 28.93 -3.77
N LYS A 252 -23.06 27.67 -3.42
CA LYS A 252 -22.41 26.73 -4.35
C LYS A 252 -23.30 26.40 -5.55
N LYS A 253 -24.62 26.36 -5.37
CA LYS A 253 -25.57 26.19 -6.46
C LYS A 253 -25.64 27.44 -7.32
N GLU A 254 -25.76 28.62 -6.69
CA GLU A 254 -25.79 29.91 -7.36
C GLU A 254 -24.51 30.16 -8.18
N PHE A 255 -23.34 29.75 -7.67
CA PHE A 255 -22.08 29.83 -8.42
C PHE A 255 -22.10 28.95 -9.68
N LYS A 256 -22.67 27.74 -9.60
CA LYS A 256 -22.84 26.88 -10.79
C LYS A 256 -23.82 27.50 -11.79
N ASP A 257 -24.88 28.12 -11.31
CA ASP A 257 -25.85 28.82 -12.15
C ASP A 257 -25.21 30.06 -12.80
N LEU A 258 -24.31 30.77 -12.10
CA LEU A 258 -23.49 31.86 -12.65
C LEU A 258 -22.60 31.36 -13.79
N VAL A 259 -21.83 30.30 -13.58
CA VAL A 259 -20.99 29.70 -14.65
C VAL A 259 -21.85 29.32 -15.85
N LYS A 260 -23.00 28.67 -15.61
CA LYS A 260 -23.93 28.25 -16.65
C LYS A 260 -24.54 29.41 -17.42
N SER A 261 -24.75 30.57 -16.78
CA SER A 261 -25.31 31.77 -17.42
C SER A 261 -24.40 32.38 -18.48
N LYS A 262 -23.08 32.13 -18.39
CA LYS A 262 -22.09 32.59 -19.39
C LYS A 262 -21.92 31.63 -20.56
N MET A 263 -22.53 30.45 -20.50
CA MET A 263 -22.54 29.50 -21.60
C MET A 263 -23.42 30.03 -22.74
N VAL A 264 -22.85 30.14 -23.94
CA VAL A 264 -23.52 30.70 -25.13
C VAL A 264 -24.36 29.64 -25.84
N SER A 265 -23.89 28.40 -25.88
CA SER A 265 -24.59 27.28 -26.51
C SER A 265 -24.54 26.01 -25.68
N THR A 266 -25.49 25.10 -25.87
CA THR A 266 -25.62 23.88 -25.05
C THR A 266 -24.56 22.82 -25.33
N ASP A 267 -23.79 22.97 -26.41
CA ASP A 267 -22.71 22.09 -26.84
C ASP A 267 -21.31 22.55 -26.40
N GLU A 268 -21.22 23.49 -25.45
CA GLU A 268 -19.94 23.97 -24.91
C GLU A 268 -19.41 23.04 -23.81
N ASP A 269 -18.65 22.02 -24.23
CA ASP A 269 -18.12 21.02 -23.31
C ASP A 269 -17.15 21.62 -22.28
N ASN A 270 -16.41 22.68 -22.61
CA ASN A 270 -15.56 23.40 -21.64
C ASN A 270 -16.36 24.04 -20.48
N TYR A 271 -17.57 24.56 -20.74
CA TYR A 271 -18.46 25.06 -19.69
C TYR A 271 -19.12 23.93 -18.89
N LYS A 272 -19.44 22.80 -19.53
CA LYS A 272 -19.90 21.60 -18.80
C LYS A 272 -18.82 21.10 -17.85
N GLU A 273 -17.57 20.98 -18.32
CA GLU A 273 -16.40 20.67 -17.50
C GLU A 273 -16.24 21.70 -16.36
N ALA A 274 -16.41 23.00 -16.62
CA ALA A 274 -16.35 24.03 -15.59
C ALA A 274 -17.41 23.83 -14.50
N ILE A 275 -18.67 23.55 -14.87
CA ILE A 275 -19.76 23.32 -13.91
C ILE A 275 -19.52 22.06 -13.07
N GLU A 276 -18.99 21.01 -13.68
CA GLU A 276 -18.60 19.77 -12.99
C GLU A 276 -17.42 20.01 -12.04
N ALA A 277 -16.41 20.77 -12.46
CA ALA A 277 -15.22 21.11 -11.69
C ALA A 277 -15.39 22.29 -10.74
N ALA A 278 -16.56 22.97 -10.73
CA ALA A 278 -16.79 24.19 -9.95
C ALA A 278 -16.52 24.01 -8.44
N PHE A 279 -16.66 22.79 -7.93
CA PHE A 279 -16.35 22.50 -6.53
C PHE A 279 -14.88 22.67 -6.13
N LYS A 280 -13.98 22.69 -7.12
CA LYS A 280 -12.56 22.98 -6.90
C LYS A 280 -12.32 24.45 -6.53
N VAL A 281 -13.23 25.37 -6.86
CA VAL A 281 -13.15 26.80 -6.48
C VAL A 281 -13.35 27.00 -4.98
N PHE A 282 -14.20 26.20 -4.37
CA PHE A 282 -14.53 26.31 -2.94
C PHE A 282 -13.97 25.15 -2.10
N ALA A 283 -12.94 24.48 -2.61
CA ALA A 283 -12.17 23.52 -1.84
C ALA A 283 -11.43 24.25 -0.69
N PRO A 284 -11.27 23.62 0.49
CA PRO A 284 -10.51 24.19 1.59
C PRO A 284 -9.10 24.59 1.16
N ARG A 285 -8.64 25.76 1.61
CA ARG A 285 -7.25 26.22 1.41
C ARG A 285 -6.30 25.49 2.37
N GLY A 286 -5.04 25.42 1.96
CA GLY A 286 -3.93 24.91 2.75
C GLY A 286 -3.70 23.41 2.61
N ILE A 287 -3.02 22.86 3.61
CA ILE A 287 -2.66 21.44 3.68
C ILE A 287 -3.75 20.59 4.35
N SER A 288 -3.82 19.31 4.00
CA SER A 288 -4.76 18.37 4.61
C SER A 288 -4.43 18.11 6.09
N SER A 289 -5.41 17.61 6.85
CA SER A 289 -5.20 17.23 8.26
C SER A 289 -4.12 16.17 8.44
N GLU A 290 -3.89 15.34 7.41
CA GLU A 290 -2.87 14.30 7.41
C GLU A 290 -1.47 14.90 7.26
N VAL A 291 -1.27 15.82 6.31
CA VAL A 291 0.00 16.53 6.15
C VAL A 291 0.26 17.45 7.36
N GLN A 292 -0.78 18.06 7.92
CA GLN A 292 -0.69 18.85 9.14
C GLN A 292 -0.17 18.01 10.33
N LYS A 293 -0.64 16.75 10.47
CA LYS A 293 -0.12 15.82 11.48
C LYS A 293 1.35 15.50 11.26
N LEU A 294 1.82 15.36 10.01
CA LEU A 294 3.22 15.08 9.70
C LEU A 294 4.13 16.25 10.09
N ILE A 295 3.80 17.48 9.71
CA ILE A 295 4.65 18.64 10.02
C ILE A 295 4.66 18.99 11.52
N ASN A 296 3.64 18.55 12.25
CA ASN A 296 3.54 18.70 13.71
C ASN A 296 4.06 17.47 14.48
N ASP A 297 4.48 16.42 13.78
CA ASP A 297 5.05 15.23 14.43
C ASP A 297 6.39 15.57 15.08
N SER A 298 6.69 14.94 16.22
CA SER A 298 7.95 15.18 16.92
C SER A 298 9.17 14.78 16.08
N CYS A 299 9.01 13.85 15.13
CA CYS A 299 10.09 13.45 14.23
C CYS A 299 10.44 14.51 13.17
N ALA A 300 9.60 15.54 12.99
CA ALA A 300 9.93 16.71 12.16
C ALA A 300 10.96 17.64 12.85
N GLU A 301 11.21 17.48 14.15
CA GLU A 301 12.32 18.13 14.86
C GLU A 301 13.60 17.31 14.65
N VAL A 302 14.28 17.59 13.54
CA VAL A 302 15.34 16.72 13.01
C VAL A 302 16.70 16.86 13.71
N ASN A 303 17.47 15.77 13.71
CA ASN A 303 18.85 15.69 14.18
C ASN A 303 19.70 14.87 13.18
N SER A 304 20.97 14.63 13.51
CA SER A 304 21.93 13.93 12.63
C SER A 304 21.49 12.52 12.22
N ASN A 305 20.61 11.87 12.99
CA ASN A 305 20.13 10.50 12.75
C ASN A 305 18.76 10.46 12.06
N SER A 306 18.13 11.61 11.79
CA SER A 306 16.82 11.67 11.15
C SER A 306 16.84 11.13 9.72
N SER A 307 15.76 10.44 9.32
CA SER A 307 15.62 9.91 7.97
C SER A 307 15.49 11.03 6.93
N ALA A 308 15.80 10.74 5.67
CA ALA A 308 15.61 11.70 4.57
C ALA A 308 14.16 12.19 4.48
N PHE A 309 13.18 11.32 4.75
CA PHE A 309 11.76 11.69 4.78
C PHE A 309 11.50 12.80 5.80
N TRP A 310 11.96 12.64 7.04
CA TRP A 310 11.73 13.63 8.09
C TRP A 310 12.47 14.95 7.85
N VAL A 311 13.65 14.91 7.22
CA VAL A 311 14.34 16.13 6.76
C VAL A 311 13.50 16.88 5.71
N MET A 312 12.89 16.17 4.76
CA MET A 312 12.01 16.78 3.77
C MET A 312 10.69 17.28 4.39
N VAL A 313 10.14 16.59 5.40
CA VAL A 313 8.97 17.07 6.17
C VAL A 313 9.31 18.34 6.95
N ALA A 314 10.50 18.44 7.55
CA ALA A 314 10.95 19.66 8.21
C ALA A 314 11.09 20.82 7.21
N ALA A 315 11.65 20.57 6.03
CA ALA A 315 11.70 21.55 4.94
C ALA A 315 10.29 21.97 4.47
N LEU A 316 9.35 21.03 4.38
CA LEU A 316 7.95 21.30 4.06
C LEU A 316 7.28 22.17 5.13
N LYS A 317 7.51 21.88 6.41
CA LYS A 317 7.00 22.69 7.54
C LYS A 317 7.45 24.15 7.40
N GLU A 318 8.73 24.37 7.13
CA GLU A 318 9.27 25.71 6.92
C GLU A 318 8.72 26.37 5.64
N PHE A 319 8.60 25.63 4.53
CA PHE A 319 8.03 26.13 3.28
C PHE A 319 6.58 26.61 3.49
N VAL A 320 5.73 25.77 4.07
CA VAL A 320 4.31 26.08 4.31
C VAL A 320 4.16 27.36 5.15
N LEU A 321 5.02 27.56 6.14
CA LEU A 321 4.99 28.73 7.02
C LEU A 321 5.48 30.02 6.35
N ASN A 322 6.45 29.94 5.43
CA ASN A 322 7.14 31.10 4.88
C ASN A 322 6.72 31.40 3.43
N GLU A 323 7.18 30.60 2.46
CA GLU A 323 6.94 30.86 1.03
C GLU A 323 5.61 30.31 0.51
N GLY A 324 5.10 29.25 1.13
CA GLY A 324 3.89 28.55 0.69
C GLY A 324 2.59 29.25 1.04
N GLY A 325 2.61 30.25 1.94
CA GLY A 325 1.40 30.95 2.38
C GLY A 325 0.33 30.01 2.97
N GLY A 326 0.76 28.98 3.69
CA GLY A 326 -0.10 27.92 4.23
C GLY A 326 -0.34 26.73 3.28
N GLU A 327 0.13 26.80 2.03
CA GLU A 327 -0.01 25.73 1.04
C GLU A 327 1.25 24.86 0.95
N ALA A 328 1.05 23.61 0.52
CA ALA A 328 2.13 22.73 0.06
C ALA A 328 2.74 23.25 -1.27
N PRO A 329 3.95 22.81 -1.67
CA PRO A 329 4.47 23.07 -3.00
C PRO A 329 3.50 22.58 -4.08
N LEU A 330 3.41 23.28 -5.21
CA LEU A 330 2.51 22.93 -6.30
C LEU A 330 2.94 21.61 -6.97
N GLU A 331 1.98 20.72 -7.26
CA GLU A 331 2.24 19.45 -7.96
C GLU A 331 2.74 19.67 -9.40
N GLY A 332 2.22 20.70 -10.07
CA GLY A 332 2.63 21.14 -11.41
C GLY A 332 1.94 20.44 -12.58
N SER A 333 1.24 19.32 -12.35
CA SER A 333 0.40 18.68 -13.36
C SER A 333 -1.02 19.24 -13.35
N ILE A 334 -1.60 19.37 -14.55
CA ILE A 334 -3.02 19.69 -14.77
C ILE A 334 -3.68 18.53 -15.52
N PRO A 335 -4.98 18.27 -15.30
CA PRO A 335 -5.72 17.24 -16.04
C PRO A 335 -5.89 17.63 -17.50
N ASP A 336 -6.31 16.67 -18.33
CA ASP A 336 -6.81 16.98 -19.67
C ASP A 336 -8.11 17.79 -19.59
N MET A 337 -8.37 18.63 -20.60
CA MET A 337 -9.55 19.49 -20.64
C MET A 337 -9.85 20.01 -22.04
N THR A 338 -11.11 20.33 -22.29
CA THR A 338 -11.55 20.93 -23.55
C THR A 338 -10.94 22.35 -23.68
N SER A 339 -9.99 22.50 -24.60
CA SER A 339 -9.28 23.76 -24.82
C SER A 339 -8.61 23.83 -26.20
N SER A 340 -8.12 25.01 -26.60
CA SER A 340 -7.17 25.13 -27.70
C SER A 340 -5.81 24.58 -27.27
N THR A 341 -5.06 24.01 -28.23
CA THR A 341 -3.70 23.52 -27.97
C THR A 341 -2.80 24.60 -27.39
N GLU A 342 -2.93 25.85 -27.86
CA GLU A 342 -2.16 26.98 -27.38
C GLU A 342 -2.48 27.33 -25.91
N HIS A 343 -3.77 27.49 -25.58
CA HIS A 343 -4.18 27.81 -24.20
C HIS A 343 -3.79 26.70 -23.23
N TYR A 344 -3.98 25.44 -23.62
CA TYR A 344 -3.61 24.30 -22.78
C TYR A 344 -2.11 24.24 -22.51
N ILE A 345 -1.27 24.39 -23.54
CA ILE A 345 0.20 24.38 -23.39
C ILE A 345 0.67 25.56 -22.54
N ASN A 346 0.11 26.76 -22.73
CA ASN A 346 0.48 27.93 -21.93
C ASN A 346 0.08 27.75 -20.46
N LEU A 347 -1.13 27.22 -20.20
CA LEU A 347 -1.56 26.88 -18.86
C LEU A 347 -0.62 25.84 -18.22
N GLN A 348 -0.31 24.75 -18.93
CA GLN A 348 0.62 23.72 -18.43
C GLN A 348 1.99 24.31 -18.07
N LYS A 349 2.54 25.19 -18.91
CA LYS A 349 3.83 25.87 -18.62
C LYS A 349 3.78 26.71 -17.35
N ILE A 350 2.68 27.41 -17.09
CA ILE A 350 2.51 28.23 -15.88
C ILE A 350 2.54 27.36 -14.62
N TYR A 351 1.83 26.22 -14.62
CA TYR A 351 1.84 25.28 -13.50
C TYR A 351 3.20 24.61 -13.30
N LEU A 352 3.85 24.19 -14.39
CA LEU A 352 5.19 23.59 -14.32
C LEU A 352 6.23 24.59 -13.79
N ALA A 353 6.16 25.86 -14.21
CA ALA A 353 7.07 26.90 -13.74
C ALA A 353 6.90 27.17 -12.25
N LYS A 354 5.65 27.25 -11.76
CA LYS A 354 5.39 27.43 -10.32
C LYS A 354 5.84 26.22 -9.50
N ALA A 355 5.59 25.00 -9.98
CA ALA A 355 6.07 23.79 -9.32
C ALA A 355 7.61 23.71 -9.24
N GLU A 356 8.31 24.12 -10.31
CA GLU A 356 9.78 24.19 -10.30
C GLU A 356 10.28 25.25 -9.33
N ALA A 357 9.63 26.42 -9.26
CA ALA A 357 9.99 27.48 -8.30
C ALA A 357 9.82 26.99 -6.85
N ASP A 358 8.69 26.35 -6.52
CA ASP A 358 8.42 25.80 -5.19
C ASP A 358 9.44 24.69 -4.83
N PHE A 359 9.76 23.84 -5.81
CA PHE A 359 10.76 22.80 -5.66
C PHE A 359 12.16 23.37 -5.33
N LEU A 360 12.60 24.43 -6.00
CA LEU A 360 13.91 25.04 -5.73
C LEU A 360 14.01 25.61 -4.31
N VAL A 361 12.93 26.21 -3.80
CA VAL A 361 12.85 26.68 -2.41
C VAL A 361 13.00 25.50 -1.43
N ILE A 362 12.25 24.41 -1.65
CA ILE A 362 12.36 23.22 -0.80
C ILE A 362 13.74 22.58 -0.90
N GLU A 363 14.36 22.52 -2.08
CA GLU A 363 15.73 22.01 -2.27
C GLU A 363 16.73 22.80 -1.42
N GLU A 364 16.62 24.14 -1.42
CA GLU A 364 17.46 25.01 -0.60
C GLU A 364 17.23 24.79 0.90
N ARG A 365 15.97 24.69 1.33
CA ARG A 365 15.61 24.39 2.73
C ARG A 365 16.18 23.04 3.19
N VAL A 366 16.05 22.00 2.38
CA VAL A 366 16.64 20.68 2.67
C VAL A 366 18.16 20.79 2.86
N LYS A 367 18.86 21.48 1.95
CA LYS A 367 20.32 21.67 2.05
C LYS A 367 20.70 22.43 3.33
N ASN A 368 19.97 23.48 3.68
CA ASN A 368 20.20 24.28 4.88
C ASN A 368 19.98 23.46 6.15
N ILE A 369 18.90 22.66 6.20
CA ILE A 369 18.61 21.78 7.33
C ILE A 369 19.69 20.71 7.48
N LEU A 370 20.09 20.04 6.39
CA LEU A 370 21.17 19.05 6.40
C LEU A 370 22.47 19.63 6.97
N LYS A 371 22.85 20.83 6.52
CA LYS A 371 24.02 21.56 7.04
C LYS A 371 23.89 21.83 8.55
N LYS A 372 22.71 22.26 9.01
CA LYS A 372 22.45 22.56 10.43
C LYS A 372 22.56 21.33 11.33
N ILE A 373 22.15 20.15 10.84
CA ILE A 373 22.23 18.88 11.59
C ILE A 373 23.56 18.13 11.37
N GLY A 374 24.55 18.75 10.72
CA GLY A 374 25.89 18.18 10.52
C GLY A 374 25.97 17.08 9.45
N ARG A 375 25.04 17.05 8.51
CA ARG A 375 25.03 16.12 7.36
C ARG A 375 25.44 16.82 6.07
N ASP A 376 25.95 16.06 5.12
CA ASP A 376 26.24 16.55 3.77
C ASP A 376 24.96 17.12 3.11
N PRO A 377 24.96 18.39 2.66
CA PRO A 377 23.84 19.02 1.95
C PRO A 377 23.41 18.27 0.68
N SER A 378 24.29 17.46 0.08
CA SER A 378 24.01 16.65 -1.10
C SER A 378 23.57 15.22 -0.78
N SER A 379 23.42 14.85 0.50
CA SER A 379 23.08 13.47 0.90
C SER A 379 21.65 13.02 0.54
N ILE A 380 20.76 13.94 0.17
CA ILE A 380 19.43 13.62 -0.36
C ILE A 380 19.40 13.99 -1.86
N PRO A 381 19.22 13.01 -2.77
CA PRO A 381 19.25 13.28 -4.21
C PRO A 381 18.15 14.25 -4.67
N LYS A 382 18.50 15.12 -5.63
CA LYS A 382 17.59 16.09 -6.25
C LYS A 382 16.29 15.44 -6.79
N PRO A 383 16.32 14.27 -7.49
CA PRO A 383 15.11 13.62 -7.95
C PRO A 383 14.17 13.18 -6.81
N THR A 384 14.72 12.80 -5.66
CA THR A 384 13.94 12.43 -4.47
C THR A 384 13.19 13.62 -3.90
N ILE A 385 13.85 14.78 -3.78
CA ILE A 385 13.23 16.03 -3.31
C ILE A 385 12.14 16.47 -4.31
N LYS A 386 12.41 16.37 -5.61
CA LYS A 386 11.43 16.72 -6.66
C LYS A 386 10.18 15.81 -6.61
N SER A 387 10.37 14.51 -6.42
CA SER A 387 9.27 13.55 -6.21
C SER A 387 8.49 13.86 -4.92
N PHE A 388 9.19 14.26 -3.85
CA PHE A 388 8.56 14.69 -2.61
C PHE A 388 7.68 15.94 -2.81
N CYS A 389 8.17 16.97 -3.50
CA CYS A 389 7.38 18.17 -3.80
C CYS A 389 6.12 17.84 -4.60
N LYS A 390 6.25 17.02 -5.65
CA LYS A 390 5.12 16.57 -6.48
C LYS A 390 4.03 15.87 -5.65
N ASN A 391 4.42 15.12 -4.63
CA ASN A 391 3.50 14.35 -3.80
C ASN A 391 3.24 14.94 -2.41
N ALA A 392 3.63 16.19 -2.15
CA ALA A 392 3.59 16.78 -0.81
C ALA A 392 2.17 16.78 -0.19
N ARG A 393 1.12 16.89 -1.02
CA ARG A 393 -0.29 16.81 -0.58
C ARG A 393 -0.76 15.37 -0.28
N LYS A 394 -0.03 14.37 -0.76
CA LYS A 394 -0.41 12.95 -0.79
C LYS A 394 0.44 12.11 0.18
N LEU A 395 1.30 12.73 0.97
CA LEU A 395 2.19 12.04 1.91
C LEU A 395 1.38 11.20 2.92
N LYS A 396 1.86 9.99 3.21
CA LYS A 396 1.30 9.12 4.24
C LYS A 396 2.40 8.59 5.14
N LEU A 397 2.03 8.27 6.38
CA LEU A 397 2.91 7.65 7.36
C LEU A 397 2.14 6.55 8.08
N CYS A 398 2.66 5.33 7.99
CA CYS A 398 2.12 4.18 8.71
C CYS A 398 3.04 3.85 9.89
N ARG A 399 2.48 3.76 11.10
CA ARG A 399 3.19 3.30 12.31
C ARG A 399 2.47 2.08 12.86
N TYR A 400 3.17 0.95 12.99
CA TYR A 400 2.56 -0.29 13.44
C TYR A 400 2.96 -0.62 14.88
N ARG A 401 1.96 -0.99 15.69
CA ARG A 401 2.16 -1.55 17.02
C ARG A 401 2.97 -2.84 16.94
N MET A 402 3.79 -3.09 17.96
CA MET A 402 4.41 -4.40 18.14
C MET A 402 3.32 -5.46 18.26
N VAL A 403 3.62 -6.67 17.76
CA VAL A 403 2.70 -7.81 17.84
C VAL A 403 2.45 -8.17 19.31
N GLU A 404 3.47 -8.02 20.14
CA GLU A 404 3.34 -8.22 21.59
C GLU A 404 2.36 -7.26 22.26
N ASP A 405 2.39 -5.97 21.88
CA ASP A 405 1.48 -4.98 22.43
C ASP A 405 0.04 -5.27 22.03
N GLU A 406 -0.18 -5.72 20.81
CA GLU A 406 -1.50 -6.17 20.32
C GLU A 406 -1.98 -7.41 21.08
N PHE A 407 -1.10 -8.37 21.37
CA PHE A 407 -1.48 -9.61 22.03
C PHE A 407 -1.68 -9.46 23.54
N ARG A 408 -0.92 -8.60 24.19
CA ARG A 408 -0.93 -8.43 25.65
C ARG A 408 -1.71 -7.23 26.13
N ASN A 409 -1.75 -6.16 25.33
CA ASN A 409 -2.35 -4.88 25.71
C ASN A 409 -3.24 -4.31 24.57
N PRO A 410 -4.19 -5.07 24.00
CA PRO A 410 -5.04 -4.52 22.95
C PRO A 410 -5.99 -3.45 23.48
N SER A 411 -6.57 -2.68 22.55
CA SER A 411 -7.68 -1.78 22.87
C SER A 411 -8.93 -2.59 23.19
N VAL A 412 -9.21 -2.77 24.48
CA VAL A 412 -10.41 -3.46 24.98
C VAL A 412 -11.68 -2.86 24.39
N THR A 413 -11.74 -1.53 24.27
CA THR A 413 -12.87 -0.81 23.68
C THR A 413 -13.07 -1.18 22.21
N GLU A 414 -12.01 -1.29 21.41
CA GLU A 414 -12.14 -1.70 20.01
C GLU A 414 -12.53 -3.17 19.89
N ILE A 415 -11.98 -4.06 20.72
CA ILE A 415 -12.39 -5.48 20.72
C ILE A 415 -13.89 -5.61 21.03
N GLN A 416 -14.36 -4.97 22.11
CA GLN A 416 -15.77 -5.02 22.49
C GLN A 416 -16.68 -4.43 21.41
N LYS A 417 -16.25 -3.34 20.78
CA LYS A 417 -16.95 -2.74 19.64
C LYS A 417 -17.03 -3.73 18.46
N TYR A 418 -15.92 -4.36 18.08
CA TYR A 418 -15.90 -5.31 16.97
C TYR A 418 -16.72 -6.58 17.27
N LEU A 419 -16.73 -7.06 18.52
CA LEU A 419 -17.55 -8.21 18.93
C LEU A 419 -19.06 -7.90 18.90
N ALA A 420 -19.45 -6.64 19.12
CA ALA A 420 -20.84 -6.21 19.11
C ALA A 420 -21.35 -5.78 17.72
N ASP A 421 -20.46 -5.54 16.76
CA ASP A 421 -20.78 -5.09 15.42
C ASP A 421 -21.01 -6.28 14.47
N GLU A 422 -22.16 -6.31 13.78
CA GLU A 422 -22.55 -7.42 12.91
C GLU A 422 -21.55 -7.67 11.77
N ASP A 423 -20.90 -6.64 11.24
CA ASP A 423 -19.96 -6.76 10.14
C ASP A 423 -18.54 -7.16 10.59
N TYR A 424 -18.21 -6.92 11.86
CA TYR A 424 -16.88 -7.21 12.42
C TYR A 424 -16.84 -8.44 13.32
N SER A 425 -17.96 -8.84 13.91
CA SER A 425 -18.04 -9.91 14.92
C SER A 425 -17.44 -11.24 14.43
N GLY A 426 -17.69 -11.63 13.18
CA GLY A 426 -17.11 -12.84 12.59
C GLY A 426 -15.58 -12.76 12.48
N ALA A 427 -15.06 -11.65 11.95
CA ALA A 427 -13.62 -11.42 11.82
C ALA A 427 -12.92 -11.35 13.19
N MET A 428 -13.52 -10.64 14.15
CA MET A 428 -13.03 -10.55 15.52
C MET A 428 -13.07 -11.91 16.21
N GLY A 429 -14.14 -12.69 16.00
CA GLY A 429 -14.27 -14.06 16.49
C GLY A 429 -13.16 -14.96 15.95
N PHE A 430 -12.88 -14.93 14.64
CA PHE A 430 -11.77 -15.69 14.05
C PHE A 430 -10.40 -15.23 14.56
N TYR A 431 -10.19 -13.93 14.75
CA TYR A 431 -8.95 -13.45 15.39
C TYR A 431 -8.77 -14.08 16.78
N ILE A 432 -9.78 -14.02 17.64
CA ILE A 432 -9.71 -14.62 19.00
C ILE A 432 -9.54 -16.15 18.91
N LEU A 433 -10.19 -16.81 17.97
CA LEU A 433 -10.08 -18.26 17.80
C LEU A 433 -8.71 -18.70 17.28
N LEU A 434 -8.10 -17.97 16.34
CA LEU A 434 -6.73 -18.26 15.87
C LEU A 434 -5.73 -18.19 17.03
N ARG A 435 -5.87 -17.17 17.88
CA ARG A 435 -5.11 -17.00 19.11
C ARG A 435 -5.37 -18.13 20.11
N ALA A 436 -6.64 -18.48 20.31
CA ALA A 436 -7.03 -19.57 21.20
C ALA A 436 -6.52 -20.93 20.69
N ALA A 437 -6.45 -21.15 19.37
CA ALA A 437 -5.93 -22.35 18.75
C ALA A 437 -4.43 -22.52 19.01
N ASP A 438 -3.65 -21.44 19.04
CA ASP A 438 -2.23 -21.51 19.42
C ASP A 438 -2.06 -21.85 20.90
N ARG A 439 -2.86 -21.24 21.78
CA ARG A 439 -2.85 -21.59 23.22
C ARG A 439 -3.30 -23.03 23.46
N PHE A 440 -4.29 -23.49 22.69
CA PHE A 440 -4.74 -24.88 22.70
C PHE A 440 -3.59 -25.81 22.28
N ALA A 441 -2.89 -25.51 21.18
CA ALA A 441 -1.78 -26.33 20.70
C ALA A 441 -0.63 -26.40 21.71
N ALA A 442 -0.31 -25.29 22.37
CA ALA A 442 0.70 -25.26 23.43
C ALA A 442 0.33 -26.15 24.64
N ASN A 443 -0.96 -26.24 24.97
CA ASN A 443 -1.44 -27.01 26.12
C ASN A 443 -1.65 -28.50 25.82
N TYR A 444 -2.05 -28.83 24.59
CA TYR A 444 -2.49 -30.18 24.23
C TYR A 444 -1.61 -30.87 23.18
N ASN A 445 -0.54 -30.22 22.69
CA ASN A 445 0.38 -30.72 21.66
C ASN A 445 -0.30 -31.13 20.34
N LYS A 446 -1.47 -30.55 20.04
CA LYS A 446 -2.21 -30.70 18.79
C LYS A 446 -3.10 -29.49 18.56
N PHE A 447 -3.43 -29.18 17.32
CA PHE A 447 -4.46 -28.17 17.04
C PHE A 447 -5.88 -28.73 17.24
N PRO A 448 -6.88 -27.88 17.52
CA PRO A 448 -8.25 -28.34 17.72
C PRO A 448 -8.82 -28.99 16.45
N GLY A 449 -9.34 -30.21 16.60
CA GLY A 449 -9.92 -31.01 15.51
C GLY A 449 -8.92 -31.54 14.48
N GLN A 450 -7.61 -31.48 14.77
CA GLN A 450 -6.57 -31.94 13.85
C GLN A 450 -6.60 -33.45 13.56
N PHE A 451 -7.01 -34.24 14.56
CA PHE A 451 -7.05 -35.70 14.46
C PHE A 451 -8.49 -36.19 14.56
N ASP A 452 -8.77 -37.29 13.87
CA ASP A 452 -10.07 -37.95 13.95
C ASP A 452 -10.32 -38.50 15.36
N GLY A 453 -11.53 -38.24 15.88
CA GLY A 453 -11.94 -38.63 17.22
C GLY A 453 -11.73 -37.54 18.28
N GLY A 454 -12.70 -37.37 19.18
CA GLY A 454 -12.63 -36.37 20.25
C GLY A 454 -13.04 -34.95 19.86
N MET A 455 -13.79 -34.78 18.76
CA MET A 455 -14.26 -33.46 18.31
C MET A 455 -15.04 -32.71 19.40
N ASP A 456 -15.97 -33.37 20.11
CA ASP A 456 -16.73 -32.74 21.19
C ASP A 456 -15.84 -32.28 22.37
N GLU A 457 -14.78 -33.03 22.65
CA GLU A 457 -13.79 -32.68 23.67
C GLU A 457 -12.95 -31.49 23.23
N ASP A 458 -12.48 -31.48 21.98
CA ASP A 458 -11.72 -30.37 21.41
C ASP A 458 -12.57 -29.09 21.36
N ILE A 459 -13.86 -29.17 20.99
CA ILE A 459 -14.81 -28.04 21.01
C ILE A 459 -14.92 -27.47 22.43
N SER A 460 -15.14 -28.34 23.42
CA SER A 460 -15.29 -27.92 24.82
C SER A 460 -14.02 -27.22 25.33
N ARG A 461 -12.85 -27.81 25.05
CA ARG A 461 -11.54 -27.27 25.44
C ARG A 461 -11.20 -25.96 24.71
N LEU A 462 -11.53 -25.86 23.42
CA LEU A 462 -11.33 -24.63 22.65
C LEU A 462 -12.22 -23.50 23.19
N LYS A 463 -13.49 -23.79 23.50
CA LYS A 463 -14.41 -22.84 24.14
C LYS A 463 -13.85 -22.30 25.46
N THR A 464 -13.36 -23.19 26.33
CA THR A 464 -12.70 -22.78 27.58
C THR A 464 -11.45 -21.92 27.32
N THR A 465 -10.64 -22.30 26.33
CA THR A 465 -9.40 -21.57 25.98
C THR A 465 -9.70 -20.18 25.44
N ALA A 466 -10.71 -20.04 24.57
CA ALA A 466 -11.15 -18.77 24.02
C ALA A 466 -11.75 -17.86 25.10
N LEU A 467 -12.56 -18.41 26.02
CA LEU A 467 -13.10 -17.65 27.14
C LEU A 467 -11.99 -17.14 28.08
N SER A 468 -11.01 -18.00 28.41
CA SER A 468 -9.84 -17.60 29.18
C SER A 468 -9.05 -16.49 28.49
N LEU A 469 -8.88 -16.57 27.17
CA LEU A 469 -8.21 -15.52 26.42
C LEU A 469 -8.98 -14.20 26.48
N LEU A 470 -10.30 -14.21 26.27
CA LEU A 470 -11.12 -13.00 26.38
C LEU A 470 -11.04 -12.36 27.77
N THR A 471 -11.00 -13.17 28.84
CA THR A 471 -10.76 -12.69 30.21
C THR A 471 -9.38 -12.05 30.35
N ASP A 472 -8.33 -12.69 29.85
CA ASP A 472 -6.96 -12.15 29.89
C ASP A 472 -6.84 -10.83 29.11
N LEU A 473 -7.63 -10.67 28.05
CA LEU A 473 -7.73 -9.43 27.26
C LEU A 473 -8.61 -8.35 27.90
N GLY A 474 -9.24 -8.62 29.06
CA GLY A 474 -10.11 -7.67 29.75
C GLY A 474 -11.55 -7.59 29.22
N CYS A 475 -11.95 -8.47 28.29
CA CYS A 475 -13.30 -8.55 27.72
C CYS A 475 -14.19 -9.50 28.55
N ASN A 476 -14.27 -9.27 29.86
CA ASN A 476 -15.06 -10.10 30.76
C ASN A 476 -16.56 -10.07 30.39
N GLY A 477 -17.15 -11.26 30.23
CA GLY A 477 -18.55 -11.42 29.85
C GLY A 477 -18.80 -11.48 28.33
N SER A 478 -17.80 -11.18 27.50
CA SER A 478 -17.87 -11.47 26.07
C SER A 478 -17.79 -12.98 25.83
N VAL A 479 -18.63 -13.48 24.92
CA VAL A 479 -18.66 -14.90 24.52
C VAL A 479 -18.67 -14.94 23.00
N LEU A 480 -17.95 -15.89 22.42
CA LEU A 480 -18.00 -16.13 20.98
C LEU A 480 -19.21 -17.01 20.63
N PRO A 481 -19.83 -16.82 19.45
CA PRO A 481 -20.85 -17.73 18.95
C PRO A 481 -20.35 -19.17 18.93
N ASP A 482 -21.16 -20.10 19.44
CA ASP A 482 -20.79 -21.53 19.50
C ASP A 482 -20.49 -22.08 18.11
N ASP A 483 -21.26 -21.68 17.09
CA ASP A 483 -21.06 -22.08 15.70
C ASP A 483 -19.64 -21.78 15.19
N LEU A 484 -19.05 -20.64 15.57
CA LEU A 484 -17.67 -20.30 15.18
C LEU A 484 -16.65 -21.23 15.85
N ILE A 485 -16.88 -21.62 17.11
CA ILE A 485 -16.01 -22.55 17.84
C ILE A 485 -16.08 -23.96 17.23
N HIS A 486 -17.30 -24.41 16.92
CA HIS A 486 -17.54 -25.67 16.21
C HIS A 486 -16.83 -25.69 14.85
N GLU A 487 -16.98 -24.62 14.07
CA GLU A 487 -16.39 -24.53 12.74
C GLU A 487 -14.85 -24.45 12.82
N MET A 488 -14.28 -23.75 13.81
CA MET A 488 -12.83 -23.72 14.03
C MET A 488 -12.25 -25.11 14.33
N CYS A 489 -12.96 -25.94 15.10
CA CYS A 489 -12.55 -27.33 15.31
C CYS A 489 -12.72 -28.14 14.01
N ARG A 490 -13.82 -27.94 13.28
CA ARG A 490 -14.07 -28.62 12.02
C ARG A 490 -13.01 -28.32 10.95
N PHE A 491 -12.43 -27.12 10.97
CA PHE A 491 -11.31 -26.77 10.10
C PHE A 491 -10.07 -27.66 10.32
N GLY A 492 -9.86 -28.20 11.52
CA GLY A 492 -8.81 -29.17 11.82
C GLY A 492 -7.39 -28.71 11.48
N ALA A 493 -7.11 -27.40 11.60
CA ALA A 493 -5.85 -26.77 11.19
C ALA A 493 -5.44 -27.04 9.73
N SER A 494 -6.41 -27.26 8.85
CA SER A 494 -6.16 -27.45 7.42
C SER A 494 -5.70 -26.16 6.74
N GLU A 495 -4.83 -26.30 5.74
CA GLU A 495 -4.54 -25.23 4.78
C GLU A 495 -5.22 -25.54 3.45
N ILE A 496 -6.42 -24.98 3.26
CA ILE A 496 -7.18 -25.12 2.02
C ILE A 496 -6.53 -24.23 0.95
N HIS A 497 -6.20 -24.81 -0.20
CA HIS A 497 -5.45 -24.11 -1.25
C HIS A 497 -6.11 -22.80 -1.70
N VAL A 498 -7.42 -22.76 -1.91
CA VAL A 498 -8.11 -21.55 -2.38
C VAL A 498 -8.02 -20.39 -1.39
N VAL A 499 -8.05 -20.69 -0.09
CA VAL A 499 -7.88 -19.69 0.98
C VAL A 499 -6.41 -19.27 1.05
N SER A 500 -5.49 -20.24 0.95
CA SER A 500 -4.06 -20.01 0.94
C SER A 500 -3.63 -19.11 -0.23
N ALA A 501 -4.21 -19.33 -1.42
CA ALA A 501 -3.98 -18.52 -2.62
C ALA A 501 -4.52 -17.10 -2.48
N PHE A 502 -5.72 -16.94 -1.91
CA PHE A 502 -6.32 -15.63 -1.65
C PHE A 502 -5.47 -14.82 -0.66
N VAL A 503 -5.15 -15.42 0.49
CA VAL A 503 -4.38 -14.78 1.55
C VAL A 503 -2.93 -14.53 1.10
N GLY A 504 -2.33 -15.47 0.37
CA GLY A 504 -1.01 -15.31 -0.25
C GLY A 504 -0.97 -14.18 -1.27
N GLY A 505 -2.04 -14.00 -2.05
CA GLY A 505 -2.24 -12.85 -2.94
C GLY A 505 -2.20 -11.52 -2.20
N ILE A 506 -2.98 -11.41 -1.13
CA ILE A 506 -3.00 -10.20 -0.28
C ILE A 506 -1.60 -9.94 0.31
N ALA A 507 -1.00 -10.95 0.94
CA ALA A 507 0.32 -10.82 1.53
C ALA A 507 1.36 -10.36 0.51
N SER A 508 1.36 -10.94 -0.70
CA SER A 508 2.31 -10.55 -1.76
C SER A 508 2.14 -9.10 -2.20
N GLN A 509 0.89 -8.61 -2.33
CA GLN A 509 0.65 -7.22 -2.69
C GLN A 509 1.12 -6.27 -1.58
N GLU A 510 0.87 -6.61 -0.32
CA GLU A 510 1.36 -5.81 0.81
C GLU A 510 2.89 -5.79 0.87
N VAL A 511 3.56 -6.90 0.54
CA VAL A 511 5.03 -6.93 0.38
C VAL A 511 5.50 -5.98 -0.72
N ILE A 512 4.82 -5.96 -1.87
CA ILE A 512 5.17 -5.03 -2.96
C ILE A 512 5.04 -3.58 -2.51
N LYS A 513 3.95 -3.21 -1.82
CA LYS A 513 3.77 -1.84 -1.28
C LYS A 513 4.92 -1.47 -0.34
N LEU A 514 5.28 -2.38 0.56
CA LEU A 514 6.35 -2.19 1.54
C LEU A 514 7.75 -2.08 0.93
N VAL A 515 8.01 -2.83 -0.14
CA VAL A 515 9.29 -2.81 -0.87
C VAL A 515 9.41 -1.54 -1.71
N THR A 516 8.38 -1.25 -2.52
CA THR A 516 8.37 -0.11 -3.44
C THR A 516 8.20 1.24 -2.74
N LYS A 517 7.68 1.24 -1.49
CA LYS A 517 7.24 2.44 -0.76
C LYS A 517 6.21 3.24 -1.56
N GLN A 518 5.39 2.53 -2.33
CA GLN A 518 4.28 3.07 -3.09
C GLN A 518 2.97 2.47 -2.59
N PHE A 519 1.88 3.20 -2.80
CA PHE A 519 0.57 2.90 -2.22
C PHE A 519 0.58 2.86 -0.69
N VAL A 520 -0.58 2.69 -0.08
CA VAL A 520 -0.71 2.59 1.38
C VAL A 520 -0.86 1.12 1.76
N PRO A 521 0.10 0.52 2.48
CA PRO A 521 -0.08 -0.80 3.06
C PRO A 521 -1.15 -0.76 4.14
N MET A 522 -1.83 -1.88 4.34
CA MET A 522 -2.90 -1.98 5.35
C MET A 522 -2.36 -1.67 6.76
N LEU A 523 -3.19 -1.04 7.60
CA LEU A 523 -2.85 -0.64 8.96
C LEU A 523 -3.76 -1.35 9.96
N GLY A 524 -3.28 -2.47 10.51
CA GLY A 524 -4.01 -3.32 11.45
C GLY A 524 -3.79 -4.80 11.13
N THR A 525 -4.71 -5.63 11.62
CA THR A 525 -4.74 -7.08 11.41
C THR A 525 -5.87 -7.43 10.47
N TYR A 526 -5.52 -7.93 9.28
CA TYR A 526 -6.49 -8.33 8.28
C TYR A 526 -6.97 -9.75 8.57
N ILE A 527 -8.29 -9.91 8.66
CA ILE A 527 -8.95 -11.21 8.82
C ILE A 527 -9.88 -11.44 7.64
N PHE A 528 -9.76 -12.61 7.03
CA PHE A 528 -10.66 -13.10 5.99
C PHE A 528 -11.53 -14.23 6.54
N ASN A 529 -12.83 -14.13 6.28
CA ASN A 529 -13.81 -15.18 6.53
C ASN A 529 -14.27 -15.77 5.19
N GLY A 530 -13.81 -16.97 4.87
CA GLY A 530 -14.17 -17.68 3.65
C GLY A 530 -15.57 -18.32 3.68
N ILE A 531 -16.26 -18.31 4.82
CA ILE A 531 -17.64 -18.84 4.93
C ILE A 531 -18.65 -17.87 4.32
N ASP A 532 -18.49 -16.57 4.59
CA ASP A 532 -19.38 -15.50 4.11
C ASP A 532 -18.73 -14.60 3.05
N HIS A 533 -17.48 -14.89 2.68
CA HIS A 533 -16.65 -14.09 1.77
C HIS A 533 -16.43 -12.65 2.23
N LYS A 534 -16.44 -12.39 3.55
CA LYS A 534 -16.12 -11.08 4.13
C LYS A 534 -14.67 -10.99 4.58
N SER A 535 -14.19 -9.76 4.69
CA SER A 535 -12.89 -9.46 5.28
C SER A 535 -12.94 -8.16 6.06
N GLN A 536 -12.17 -8.07 7.14
CA GLN A 536 -12.07 -6.87 7.96
C GLN A 536 -10.62 -6.57 8.33
N LEU A 537 -10.35 -5.29 8.56
CA LEU A 537 -9.08 -4.81 9.09
C LEU A 537 -9.28 -4.34 10.54
N LEU A 538 -8.78 -5.12 11.48
CA LEU A 538 -8.92 -4.88 12.91
C LEU A 538 -7.79 -3.97 13.41
N LYS A 539 -8.13 -2.84 14.05
CA LYS A 539 -7.16 -1.94 14.68
C LYS A 539 -7.11 -2.21 16.18
N LEU A 540 -6.31 -3.21 16.55
CA LEU A 540 -6.25 -3.78 17.89
C LEU A 540 -5.24 -3.10 18.80
#